data_AF-A0A7W5K6G7-F1
#
_entry.id   AF-A0A7W5K6G7-F1
#
_cell.length_a   1.000
_cell.length_b   1.000
_cell.length_c   1.000
_cell.angle_alpha   90.00
_cell.angle_beta   90.00
_cell.angle_gamma   90.00
#
_symmetry.space_group_name_H-M   'P 1'
#
loop_
_entity.id
_entity.type
_entity.pdbx_description
1 polymer ?
#
loop_
_entity_poly.entity_id
_entity_poly.type
_entity_poly.pdbx_seq_one_letter_code
_entity_poly.pdbx_strand_id
1 'polypeptide(L)'
;YREEALALADRVGTAAAARELGLQPSQLYQWRAKAQQKKNTSEREQSLADENARLKRQLAEMSEELAITKKAAVYFAKSLK
;
A
#
# COMPACT_ATOMS: atom_id res chain seq x y z
N TYR A 1 5.99 -25.07 -4.41
CA TYR A 1 5.28 -25.91 -3.41
C TYR A 1 4.15 -25.21 -2.67
N ARG A 2 4.36 -24.20 -1.80
CA ARG A 2 3.25 -23.58 -1.02
C ARG A 2 2.23 -22.83 -1.88
N GLU A 3 2.68 -22.08 -2.88
CA GLU A 3 1.79 -21.34 -3.78
C GLU A 3 0.98 -22.30 -4.67
N GLU A 4 1.61 -23.35 -5.20
CA GLU A 4 0.93 -24.40 -5.98
C GLU A 4 -0.11 -25.14 -5.12
N ALA A 5 0.20 -25.41 -3.84
CA ALA A 5 -0.74 -26.02 -2.91
C ALA A 5 -1.96 -25.12 -2.62
N LEU A 6 -1.74 -23.80 -2.51
CA LEU A 6 -2.82 -22.83 -2.38
C LEU A 6 -3.65 -22.73 -3.66
N ALA A 7 -3.00 -22.70 -4.84
CA ALA A 7 -3.68 -22.68 -6.14
C ALA A 7 -4.51 -23.95 -6.39
N LEU A 8 -4.01 -25.12 -5.96
CA LEU A 8 -4.78 -26.35 -5.97
C LEU A 8 -5.97 -26.26 -5.01
N ALA A 9 -5.76 -25.78 -3.79
CA ALA A 9 -6.82 -25.59 -2.81
C ALA A 9 -7.90 -24.59 -3.25
N ASP A 10 -7.57 -23.59 -4.07
CA ASP A 10 -8.54 -22.68 -4.68
C ASP A 10 -9.39 -23.36 -5.74
N ARG A 11 -8.84 -24.36 -6.46
CA ARG A 11 -9.53 -25.09 -7.54
C ARG A 11 -10.40 -26.24 -7.03
N VAL A 12 -9.86 -27.06 -6.11
CA VAL A 12 -10.50 -28.32 -5.68
C VAL A 12 -10.98 -28.27 -4.22
N GLY A 13 -10.72 -27.18 -3.51
CA GLY A 13 -11.04 -27.02 -2.10
C GLY A 13 -9.95 -27.52 -1.17
N THR A 14 -9.84 -26.89 0.02
CA THR A 14 -8.75 -27.12 0.98
C THR A 14 -8.63 -28.57 1.45
N ALA A 15 -9.74 -29.27 1.68
CA ALA A 15 -9.72 -30.65 2.17
C ALA A 15 -9.35 -31.67 1.08
N ALA A 16 -9.64 -31.39 -0.20
CA ALA A 16 -9.22 -32.24 -1.32
C ALA A 16 -7.74 -32.03 -1.63
N ALA A 17 -7.30 -30.77 -1.71
CA ALA A 17 -5.90 -30.43 -1.91
C ALA A 17 -5.00 -30.95 -0.79
N ALA A 18 -5.45 -30.91 0.47
CA ALA A 18 -4.71 -31.50 1.60
C ALA A 18 -4.47 -33.00 1.42
N ARG A 19 -5.51 -33.74 1.01
CA ARG A 19 -5.42 -35.20 0.78
C ARG A 19 -4.51 -35.53 -0.40
N GLU A 20 -4.65 -34.82 -1.51
CA GLU A 20 -3.85 -35.02 -2.72
C GLU A 20 -2.37 -34.72 -2.50
N LEU A 21 -2.06 -33.73 -1.65
CA LEU A 21 -0.69 -33.33 -1.33
C LEU A 21 -0.09 -34.05 -0.11
N GLY A 22 -0.85 -34.92 0.56
CA GLY A 22 -0.42 -35.57 1.80
C GLY A 22 -0.18 -34.59 2.96
N LEU A 23 -0.84 -33.43 2.95
CA LEU A 23 -0.70 -32.37 3.94
C LEU A 23 -1.84 -32.40 4.96
N GLN A 24 -1.59 -31.86 6.15
CA GLN A 24 -2.65 -31.64 7.11
C GLN A 24 -3.51 -30.43 6.66
N PRO A 25 -4.86 -30.51 6.68
CA PRO A 25 -5.71 -29.38 6.26
C PRO A 25 -5.42 -28.07 7.00
N SER A 26 -5.02 -28.15 8.28
CA SER A 26 -4.60 -27.01 9.10
C SER A 26 -3.43 -26.23 8.49
N GLN A 27 -2.48 -26.91 7.84
CA GLN A 27 -1.32 -26.27 7.20
C GLN A 27 -1.76 -25.39 6.03
N LEU A 28 -2.68 -25.89 5.20
CA LEU A 28 -3.24 -25.11 4.10
C LEU A 28 -4.05 -23.91 4.60
N TYR A 29 -4.85 -24.06 5.65
CA TYR A 29 -5.56 -22.92 6.27
C TYR A 29 -4.58 -21.85 6.78
N GLN A 30 -3.52 -22.25 7.48
CA GLN A 30 -2.50 -21.31 7.98
C GLN A 30 -1.78 -20.60 6.84
N TRP A 31 -1.43 -21.30 5.76
CA TRP A 31 -0.78 -20.69 4.60
C TRP A 31 -1.71 -19.71 3.89
N ARG A 32 -3.01 -20.04 3.75
CA ARG A 32 -4.00 -19.15 3.16
C ARG A 32 -4.18 -17.88 4.00
N ALA A 33 -4.28 -18.02 5.32
CA ALA A 33 -4.37 -16.87 6.23
C ALA A 33 -3.14 -15.96 6.12
N LYS A 34 -1.93 -16.53 6.08
CA LYS A 34 -0.69 -15.77 5.91
C LYS A 34 -0.61 -15.08 4.54
N ALA A 35 -1.05 -15.76 3.47
CA ALA A 35 -1.07 -15.18 2.14
C ALA A 35 -2.03 -13.98 2.06
N GLN A 36 -3.23 -14.11 2.65
CA GLN A 36 -4.19 -13.00 2.72
C GLN A 36 -3.67 -11.83 3.55
N GLN A 37 -3.06 -12.11 4.71
CA GLN A 37 -2.47 -11.07 5.54
C GLN A 37 -1.38 -10.29 4.79
N LYS A 38 -0.50 -11.00 4.07
CA LYS A 38 0.56 -10.38 3.27
C LYS A 38 -0.03 -9.51 2.16
N LYS A 39 -1.07 -9.99 1.46
CA LYS A 39 -1.76 -9.23 0.41
C LYS A 39 -2.37 -7.95 0.97
N ASN A 40 -3.15 -8.04 2.06
CA ASN A 40 -3.77 -6.89 2.70
C ASN A 40 -2.72 -5.87 3.20
N THR A 41 -1.59 -6.36 3.71
CA THR A 41 -0.48 -5.50 4.16
C THR A 41 0.12 -4.75 2.97
N SER A 42 0.39 -5.45 1.87
CA SER A 42 0.93 -4.85 0.64
C SER A 42 -0.01 -3.82 0.02
N GLU A 43 -1.32 -4.07 -0.01
CA GLU A 43 -2.32 -3.13 -0.51
C GLU A 43 -2.37 -1.85 0.35
N ARG A 44 -2.31 -2.02 1.68
CA ARG A 44 -2.25 -0.88 2.61
C ARG A 44 -0.97 -0.07 2.43
N GLU A 45 0.17 -0.73 2.29
CA GLU A 45 1.46 -0.07 2.06
C GLU A 45 1.45 0.73 0.75
N GLN A 46 0.88 0.17 -0.33
CA GLN A 46 0.73 0.87 -1.60
C GLN A 46 -0.16 2.11 -1.45
N SER A 47 -1.32 1.98 -0.81
CA SER A 47 -2.22 3.11 -0.55
C SER A 47 -1.54 4.22 0.26
N LEU A 48 -0.74 3.87 1.27
CA LEU A 48 0.03 4.83 2.05
C LEU A 48 1.12 5.51 1.21
N ALA A 49 1.79 4.79 0.31
CA ALA A 49 2.80 5.35 -0.59
C ALA A 49 2.18 6.37 -1.56
N ASP A 50 1.02 6.05 -2.13
CA ASP A 50 0.30 6.93 -3.06
C ASP A 50 -0.16 8.21 -2.36
N GLU A 51 -0.71 8.08 -1.14
CA GLU A 51 -1.11 9.22 -0.32
C GLU A 51 0.11 10.09 0.08
N ASN A 52 1.23 9.46 0.45
CA ASN A 52 2.45 10.19 0.78
C ASN A 52 2.99 10.99 -0.41
N ALA A 53 2.94 10.41 -1.62
CA ALA A 53 3.31 11.10 -2.85
C ALA A 53 2.39 12.29 -3.13
N ARG A 54 1.07 12.14 -2.93
CA ARG A 54 0.09 13.22 -3.06
C ARG A 54 0.39 14.35 -2.09
N LEU A 55 0.56 14.04 -0.80
CA LEU A 55 0.84 15.02 0.24
C LEU A 55 2.15 15.77 0.00
N LYS A 56 3.20 15.09 -0.47
CA LYS A 56 4.46 15.73 -0.84
C LYS A 56 4.30 16.73 -1.99
N ARG A 57 3.47 16.43 -2.99
CA ARG A 57 3.17 17.38 -4.09
C ARG A 57 2.44 18.62 -3.57
N GLN A 58 1.40 18.42 -2.76
CA GLN A 58 0.65 19.54 -2.15
C GLN A 58 1.55 20.41 -1.25
N LEU A 59 2.43 19.79 -0.47
CA LEU A 59 3.40 20.52 0.35
C LEU A 59 4.36 21.35 -0.49
N ALA A 60 4.84 20.82 -1.61
CA ALA A 60 5.72 21.55 -2.52
C ALA A 60 5.01 22.76 -3.14
N GLU A 61 3.79 22.56 -3.65
CA GLU A 61 2.95 23.62 -4.24
C GLU A 61 2.67 24.75 -3.23
N MET A 62 2.18 24.41 -2.04
CA MET A 62 1.92 25.39 -0.98
C MET A 62 3.19 26.14 -0.53
N SER A 63 4.34 25.46 -0.53
CA SER A 63 5.62 26.08 -0.18
C SER A 63 6.05 27.11 -1.24
N GLU A 64 5.81 26.81 -2.52
CA GLU A 64 6.08 27.72 -3.62
C GLU A 64 5.16 28.94 -3.58
N GLU A 65 3.85 28.73 -3.42
CA GLU A 65 2.87 29.82 -3.27
C GLU A 65 3.24 30.74 -2.12
N LEU A 66 3.55 30.18 -0.94
CA LEU A 66 3.97 30.94 0.23
C LEU A 66 5.24 31.76 -0.05
N ALA A 67 6.20 31.20 -0.80
CA ALA A 67 7.41 31.91 -1.18
C ALA A 67 7.11 33.10 -2.10
N ILE A 68 6.20 32.94 -3.07
CA ILE A 68 5.76 34.02 -3.97
C ILE A 68 5.05 35.11 -3.17
N THR A 69 4.09 34.77 -2.32
CA THR A 69 3.35 35.75 -1.51
C THR A 69 4.29 36.54 -0.59
N LYS A 70 5.26 35.87 0.05
CA LYS A 70 6.27 36.55 0.88
C LYS A 70 7.12 37.53 0.07
N LYS A 71 7.58 37.13 -1.12
CA LYS A 71 8.35 38.02 -2.02
C LYS A 71 7.52 39.24 -2.43
N ALA A 72 6.25 39.04 -2.78
CA ALA A 72 5.35 40.13 -3.14
C ALA A 72 5.13 41.10 -1.97
N ALA A 73 4.86 40.58 -0.76
CA ALA A 73 4.70 41.40 0.44
C ALA A 73 5.92 42.27 0.74
N VAL A 74 7.14 41.71 0.59
CA VAL A 74 8.38 42.48 0.75
C VAL A 74 8.52 43.58 -0.32
N TYR A 75 8.19 43.28 -1.58
CA TYR A 75 8.22 44.28 -2.65
C TYR A 75 7.25 45.44 -2.37
N PHE A 76 6.00 45.13 -2.03
CA PHE A 76 4.99 46.15 -1.71
C PHE A 76 5.36 46.98 -0.47
N ALA A 77 5.91 46.36 0.57
CA ALA A 77 6.37 47.09 1.75
C ALA A 77 7.51 48.07 1.45
N LYS A 78 8.36 47.78 0.45
CA LYS A 78 9.42 48.69 0.00
C LYS A 78 8.89 49.83 -0.86
N SER A 79 7.86 49.60 -1.68
CA SER A 79 7.28 50.64 -2.55
C SER A 79 6.33 51.61 -1.83
N LEU A 80 5.99 51.32 -0.57
CA LEU A 80 5.17 52.19 0.30
C LEU A 80 6.02 53.17 1.15
N LYS A 81 7.35 53.12 1.01
CA LYS A 81 8.30 54.09 1.58
C LYS A 81 8.80 55.02 0.48
#